data_AF-A0A0B8NQR1-F1
#
_entry.id   AF-A0A0B8NQR1-F1
#
_cell.length_a   1.000
_cell.length_b   1.000
_cell.length_c   1.000
_cell.angle_alpha   90.00
_cell.angle_beta   90.00
_cell.angle_gamma   90.00
#
_symmetry.space_group_name_H-M   'P 1'
#
loop_
_entity.id
_entity.type
_entity.pdbx_description
1 polymer ?
#
loop_
_entity_poly.entity_id
_entity_poly.type
_entity_poly.pdbx_seq_one_letter_code
_entity_poly.pdbx_strand_id
1 'polypeptide(L)'
;MNRNQIRAAMIGVTAGVTAGIVTVAGIIAYDDYDLWDKARHAIARWRLLPVDRTELDRLRAARTARDSARRHARASATTLTRLCFQPGLLLPHHLVGTLQELSVPALITEIERAMHQATRMTGASNWPGHRDALLDEFHRRHSWPTELSLPELDRLRLDAAADHLQTLAATAALRIPVAAPTANGFDYPKFEGPDDDHTALSEE
;
A
#
# COMPACT_ATOMS: atom_id res chain seq x y z
N MET A 1 24.27 -24.18 41.19
CA MET A 1 23.73 -22.90 40.70
C MET A 1 23.92 -21.86 41.79
N ASN A 2 24.67 -20.78 41.52
CA ASN A 2 25.18 -19.87 42.55
C ASN A 2 24.17 -18.75 42.88
N ARG A 3 24.03 -18.40 44.17
CA ARG A 3 23.02 -17.49 44.74
C ARG A 3 23.05 -16.08 44.15
N ASN A 4 24.15 -15.70 43.52
CA ASN A 4 24.34 -14.39 42.88
C ASN A 4 23.66 -14.26 41.50
N GLN A 5 23.33 -15.36 40.83
CA GLN A 5 22.59 -15.33 39.55
C GLN A 5 21.10 -14.99 39.75
N ILE A 6 20.55 -15.24 40.94
CA ILE A 6 19.13 -15.01 41.27
C ILE A 6 18.83 -13.50 41.44
N ARG A 7 19.81 -12.71 41.89
CA ARG A 7 19.63 -11.26 42.06
C ARG A 7 19.68 -10.48 40.73
N ALA A 8 20.48 -10.93 39.75
CA ALA A 8 20.50 -10.31 38.43
C ALA A 8 19.21 -10.58 37.64
N ALA A 9 18.62 -11.77 37.82
CA ALA A 9 17.32 -12.10 37.22
C ALA A 9 16.18 -11.25 37.78
N MET A 10 16.19 -10.94 39.09
CA MET A 10 15.10 -10.15 39.68
C MET A 10 15.05 -8.68 39.26
N ILE A 11 16.21 -8.06 38.93
CA ILE A 11 16.25 -6.65 38.49
C ILE A 11 15.92 -6.54 36.99
N GLY A 12 16.24 -7.55 36.18
CA GLY A 12 15.82 -7.60 34.76
C GLY A 12 14.32 -7.88 34.56
N VAL A 13 13.67 -8.51 35.55
CA VAL A 13 12.23 -8.83 35.49
C VAL A 13 11.37 -7.59 35.67
N THR A 14 11.72 -6.62 36.52
CA THR A 14 10.81 -5.48 36.77
C THR A 14 10.71 -4.49 35.60
N ALA A 15 11.74 -4.35 34.76
CA ALA A 15 11.66 -3.55 33.52
C ALA A 15 11.09 -4.34 32.32
N GLY A 16 11.16 -5.68 32.35
CA GLY A 16 10.59 -6.57 31.32
C GLY A 16 9.13 -6.99 31.59
N VAL A 17 8.61 -6.76 32.79
CA VAL A 17 7.27 -7.20 33.20
C VAL A 17 6.14 -6.43 32.50
N THR A 18 6.32 -5.16 32.11
CA THR A 18 5.27 -4.45 31.34
C THR A 18 5.17 -4.94 29.89
N ALA A 19 6.30 -5.15 29.20
CA ALA A 19 6.30 -5.73 27.85
C ALA A 19 5.92 -7.23 27.86
N GLY A 20 6.38 -7.97 28.87
CA GLY A 20 6.07 -9.37 29.08
C GLY A 20 4.62 -9.62 29.45
N ILE A 21 4.00 -8.79 30.30
CA ILE A 21 2.57 -8.92 30.63
C ILE A 21 1.72 -8.60 29.40
N VAL A 22 2.04 -7.60 28.56
CA VAL A 22 1.26 -7.33 27.35
C VAL A 22 1.38 -8.47 26.33
N THR A 23 2.57 -9.06 26.21
CA THR A 23 2.79 -10.19 25.30
C THR A 23 2.15 -11.48 25.83
N VAL A 24 2.26 -11.76 27.13
CA VAL A 24 1.62 -12.92 27.77
C VAL A 24 0.11 -12.75 27.84
N ALA A 25 -0.43 -11.58 28.19
CA ALA A 25 -1.86 -11.30 28.16
C ALA A 25 -2.40 -11.31 26.72
N GLY A 26 -1.61 -10.85 25.74
CA GLY A 26 -1.93 -10.95 24.32
C GLY A 26 -1.95 -12.39 23.81
N ILE A 27 -1.00 -13.22 24.21
CA ILE A 27 -0.96 -14.66 23.89
C ILE A 27 -2.12 -15.39 24.58
N ILE A 28 -2.38 -15.12 25.86
CA ILE A 28 -3.50 -15.73 26.60
C ILE A 28 -4.84 -15.28 25.99
N ALA A 29 -5.00 -14.00 25.66
CA ALA A 29 -6.22 -13.52 25.01
C ALA A 29 -6.37 -14.08 23.59
N TYR A 30 -5.28 -14.25 22.84
CA TYR A 30 -5.31 -14.87 21.51
C TYR A 30 -5.64 -16.36 21.58
N ASP A 31 -5.03 -17.10 22.51
CA ASP A 31 -5.30 -18.51 22.74
C ASP A 31 -6.71 -18.73 23.28
N ASP A 32 -7.19 -17.90 24.20
CA ASP A 32 -8.57 -17.97 24.70
C ASP A 32 -9.58 -17.63 23.59
N TYR A 33 -9.33 -16.60 22.78
CA TYR A 33 -10.23 -16.24 21.68
C TYR A 33 -10.28 -17.33 20.61
N ASP A 34 -9.13 -17.90 20.25
CA ASP A 34 -9.02 -19.01 19.30
C ASP A 34 -9.64 -20.29 19.89
N LEU A 35 -9.51 -20.54 21.20
CA LEU A 35 -10.16 -21.67 21.87
C LEU A 35 -11.68 -21.52 21.89
N TRP A 36 -12.21 -20.34 22.19
CA TRP A 36 -13.64 -20.06 22.17
C TRP A 36 -14.23 -20.16 20.76
N ASP A 37 -13.51 -19.68 19.75
CA ASP A 37 -13.98 -19.75 18.38
C ASP A 37 -13.87 -21.18 17.84
N LYS A 38 -12.79 -21.91 18.13
CA LYS A 38 -12.65 -23.35 17.86
C LYS A 38 -13.73 -24.17 18.56
N ALA A 39 -14.03 -23.87 19.83
CA ALA A 39 -15.09 -24.54 20.60
C ALA A 39 -16.48 -24.24 20.01
N ARG A 40 -16.76 -22.99 19.63
CA ARG A 40 -18.00 -22.60 18.94
C ARG A 40 -18.14 -23.33 17.61
N HIS A 41 -17.07 -23.42 16.81
CA HIS A 41 -17.05 -24.16 15.56
C HIS A 41 -17.23 -25.67 15.77
N ALA A 42 -16.65 -26.22 16.83
CA ALA A 42 -16.84 -27.62 17.22
C ALA A 42 -18.30 -27.87 17.61
N ILE A 43 -18.86 -27.11 18.54
CA ILE A 43 -20.26 -27.23 19.00
C ILE A 43 -21.23 -27.07 17.83
N ALA A 44 -21.01 -26.11 16.93
CA ALA A 44 -21.80 -25.94 15.73
C ALA A 44 -21.74 -27.18 14.81
N ARG A 45 -20.56 -27.80 14.68
CA ARG A 45 -20.37 -29.04 13.90
C ARG A 45 -21.08 -30.23 14.54
N TRP A 46 -21.11 -30.34 15.87
CA TRP A 46 -21.83 -31.41 16.59
C TRP A 46 -23.35 -31.34 16.40
N ARG A 47 -23.91 -30.16 16.12
CA ARG A 47 -25.35 -29.98 15.84
C ARG A 47 -25.78 -30.34 14.42
N LEU A 48 -24.82 -30.57 13.51
CA LEU A 48 -25.09 -30.93 12.12
C LEU A 48 -25.26 -32.44 11.93
N LEU A 49 -26.09 -32.84 10.97
CA LEU A 49 -26.21 -34.23 10.52
C LEU A 49 -24.89 -34.70 9.89
N PRO A 50 -24.60 -36.02 9.88
CA PRO A 50 -23.35 -36.54 9.29
C PRO A 50 -23.12 -36.09 7.85
N VAL A 51 -24.17 -36.01 7.03
CA VAL A 51 -24.10 -35.53 5.64
C VAL A 51 -23.74 -34.04 5.54
N ASP A 52 -24.32 -33.21 6.40
CA ASP A 52 -24.05 -31.77 6.43
C ASP A 52 -22.63 -31.47 6.92
N ARG A 53 -22.07 -32.33 7.79
CA ARG A 53 -20.67 -32.24 8.23
C ARG A 53 -19.70 -32.47 7.07
N THR A 54 -19.96 -33.49 6.25
CA THR A 54 -19.10 -33.79 5.09
C THR A 54 -19.15 -32.69 4.04
N GLU A 55 -20.32 -32.09 3.82
CA GLU A 55 -20.48 -30.96 2.90
C GLU A 55 -19.79 -29.70 3.43
N LEU A 56 -19.93 -29.41 4.74
CA LEU A 56 -19.22 -28.31 5.38
C LEU A 56 -17.70 -28.45 5.31
N ASP A 57 -17.17 -29.66 5.48
CA ASP A 57 -15.74 -29.94 5.34
C ASP A 57 -15.27 -29.75 3.88
N ARG A 58 -16.06 -30.20 2.90
CA ARG A 58 -15.80 -29.97 1.47
C ARG A 58 -15.75 -28.47 1.15
N LEU A 59 -16.72 -27.69 1.64
CA LEU A 59 -16.78 -26.25 1.43
C LEU A 59 -15.60 -25.51 2.09
N ARG A 60 -15.20 -25.93 3.30
CA ARG A 60 -14.02 -25.39 3.98
C ARG A 60 -12.75 -25.69 3.22
N ALA A 61 -12.54 -26.93 2.79
CA ALA A 61 -11.37 -27.32 1.99
C ALA A 61 -11.30 -26.52 0.68
N ALA A 62 -12.43 -26.36 -0.02
CA ALA A 62 -12.50 -25.54 -1.23
C ALA A 62 -12.19 -24.06 -0.96
N ARG A 63 -12.67 -23.51 0.16
CA ARG A 63 -12.37 -22.13 0.57
C ARG A 63 -10.88 -21.97 0.89
N THR A 64 -10.30 -22.86 1.69
CA THR A 64 -8.88 -22.83 2.04
C THR A 64 -8.00 -22.95 0.80
N ALA A 65 -8.35 -23.81 -0.17
CA ALA A 65 -7.64 -23.92 -1.44
C ALA A 65 -7.69 -22.61 -2.24
N ARG A 66 -8.87 -22.00 -2.41
CA ARG A 66 -9.01 -20.69 -3.08
C ARG A 66 -8.21 -19.59 -2.38
N ASP A 67 -8.29 -19.54 -1.05
CA ASP A 67 -7.58 -18.53 -0.26
C ASP A 67 -6.05 -18.74 -0.33
N SER A 68 -5.58 -19.99 -0.36
CA SER A 68 -4.17 -20.30 -0.59
C SER A 68 -3.71 -19.85 -1.98
N ALA A 69 -4.46 -20.15 -3.04
CA ALA A 69 -4.14 -19.72 -4.40
C ALA A 69 -4.13 -18.19 -4.53
N ARG A 70 -5.09 -17.50 -3.91
CA ARG A 70 -5.13 -16.03 -3.84
C ARG A 70 -3.91 -15.45 -3.13
N ARG A 71 -3.48 -16.06 -2.01
CA ARG A 71 -2.26 -15.65 -1.30
C ARG A 71 -1.02 -15.82 -2.18
N HIS A 72 -0.91 -16.93 -2.90
CA HIS A 72 0.22 -17.17 -3.81
C HIS A 72 0.22 -16.17 -4.96
N ALA A 73 -0.93 -15.95 -5.61
CA ALA A 73 -1.05 -14.96 -6.68
C ALA A 73 -0.68 -13.55 -6.22
N ARG A 74 -1.10 -13.14 -5.01
CA ARG A 74 -0.72 -11.87 -4.41
C ARG A 74 0.79 -11.78 -4.17
N ALA A 75 1.40 -12.81 -3.58
CA ALA A 75 2.84 -12.83 -3.33
C ALA A 75 3.67 -12.75 -4.63
N SER A 76 3.22 -13.45 -5.69
CA SER A 76 3.84 -13.36 -7.01
C SER A 76 3.69 -11.96 -7.62
N ALA A 77 2.50 -11.36 -7.53
CA ALA A 77 2.25 -10.02 -8.03
C ALA A 77 3.14 -8.97 -7.31
N THR A 78 3.25 -9.04 -5.99
CA THR A 78 4.15 -8.18 -5.20
C THR A 78 5.60 -8.30 -5.64
N THR A 79 6.06 -9.52 -5.93
CA THR A 79 7.43 -9.75 -6.42
C THR A 79 7.66 -9.09 -7.78
N LEU A 80 6.70 -9.23 -8.70
CA LEU A 80 6.76 -8.58 -10.02
C LEU A 80 6.75 -7.05 -9.91
N THR A 81 5.91 -6.50 -9.04
CA THR A 81 5.83 -5.05 -8.80
C THR A 81 7.18 -4.49 -8.33
N ARG A 82 7.90 -5.20 -7.45
CA ARG A 82 9.22 -4.76 -6.98
C ARG A 82 10.30 -4.77 -8.06
N LEU A 83 10.21 -5.67 -9.04
CA LEU A 83 11.13 -5.68 -10.18
C LEU A 83 10.98 -4.45 -11.08
N CYS A 84 9.85 -3.75 -11.00
CA CYS A 84 9.63 -2.49 -11.72
C CYS A 84 10.31 -1.28 -11.05
N PHE A 85 10.97 -1.45 -9.91
CA PHE A 85 11.74 -0.37 -9.29
C PHE A 85 12.96 0.02 -10.15
N GLN A 86 13.12 1.33 -10.40
CA GLN A 86 14.21 1.87 -11.20
C GLN A 86 14.95 2.95 -10.40
N PRO A 87 16.12 2.64 -9.83
CA PRO A 87 16.92 3.59 -9.06
C PRO A 87 17.24 4.88 -9.83
N GLY A 88 17.45 4.78 -11.15
CA GLY A 88 17.76 5.92 -12.01
C GLY A 88 16.61 6.92 -12.16
N LEU A 89 15.39 6.56 -11.76
CA LEU A 89 14.27 7.50 -11.76
C LEU A 89 14.29 8.40 -10.53
N LEU A 90 14.92 8.01 -9.42
CA LEU A 90 14.95 8.73 -8.13
C LEU A 90 15.53 10.14 -8.24
N LEU A 91 15.21 11.00 -7.27
CA LEU A 91 15.83 12.31 -7.14
C LEU A 91 17.35 12.14 -6.87
N PRO A 92 18.21 13.07 -7.35
CA PRO A 92 19.66 12.95 -7.23
C PRO A 92 20.18 12.82 -5.79
N HIS A 93 19.42 13.30 -4.81
CA HIS A 93 19.76 13.25 -3.38
C HIS A 93 19.24 11.99 -2.67
N HIS A 94 18.58 11.08 -3.40
CA HIS A 94 18.02 9.82 -2.90
C HIS A 94 18.60 8.61 -3.63
N LEU A 95 19.81 8.70 -4.17
CA LEU A 95 20.48 7.61 -4.89
C LEU A 95 20.72 6.42 -3.96
N VAL A 96 19.80 5.46 -4.00
CA VAL A 96 19.88 4.18 -3.30
C VAL A 96 19.91 3.04 -4.31
N GLY A 97 20.55 1.93 -3.94
CA GLY A 97 20.59 0.74 -4.79
C GLY A 97 19.29 -0.06 -4.73
N THR A 98 18.62 -0.02 -3.56
CA THR A 98 17.40 -0.78 -3.32
C THR A 98 16.29 0.06 -2.68
N LEU A 99 15.05 -0.34 -2.92
CA LEU A 99 13.85 0.31 -2.39
C LEU A 99 13.80 0.34 -0.85
N GLN A 100 14.45 -0.62 -0.19
CA GLN A 100 14.49 -0.76 1.27
C GLN A 100 15.41 0.27 1.94
N GLU A 101 16.40 0.77 1.21
CA GLU A 101 17.35 1.78 1.69
C GLU A 101 16.74 3.19 1.72
N LEU A 102 15.63 3.43 1.03
CA LEU A 102 14.93 4.71 1.09
C LEU A 102 14.47 5.01 2.52
N SER A 103 14.77 6.20 3.02
CA SER A 103 14.17 6.68 4.27
C SER A 103 12.67 6.90 4.07
N VAL A 104 11.88 6.86 5.16
CA VAL A 104 10.43 7.12 5.08
C VAL A 104 10.12 8.48 4.44
N PRO A 105 10.80 9.59 4.80
CA PRO A 105 10.60 10.87 4.12
C PRO A 105 10.90 10.81 2.61
N ALA A 106 12.01 10.19 2.22
CA ALA A 106 12.38 10.06 0.81
C ALA A 106 11.36 9.22 0.04
N LEU A 107 10.88 8.12 0.62
CA LEU A 107 9.86 7.26 0.04
C LEU A 107 8.56 8.04 -0.26
N ILE A 108 8.08 8.84 0.69
CA ILE A 108 6.86 9.64 0.53
C ILE A 108 7.03 10.67 -0.60
N THR A 109 8.11 11.44 -0.57
CA THR A 109 8.41 12.45 -1.61
C THR A 109 8.51 11.82 -3.00
N GLU A 110 9.11 10.62 -3.10
CA GLU A 110 9.23 9.91 -4.36
C GLU A 110 7.90 9.39 -4.89
N ILE A 111 7.01 8.92 -4.00
CA ILE A 111 5.65 8.49 -4.39
C ILE A 111 4.88 9.68 -4.97
N GLU A 112 4.88 10.82 -4.29
CA GLU A 112 4.18 12.03 -4.77
C GLU A 112 4.69 12.44 -6.16
N ARG A 113 6.02 12.48 -6.34
CA ARG A 113 6.64 12.80 -7.62
C ARG A 113 6.25 11.77 -8.70
N ALA A 114 6.30 10.48 -8.39
CA ALA A 114 5.94 9.42 -9.32
C ALA A 114 4.46 9.48 -9.71
N MET A 115 3.55 9.83 -8.78
CA MET A 115 2.13 10.06 -9.08
C MET A 115 1.93 11.25 -10.03
N HIS A 116 2.64 12.35 -9.81
CA HIS A 116 2.60 13.50 -10.72
C HIS A 116 3.18 13.19 -12.10
N GLN A 117 4.27 12.42 -12.20
CA GLN A 117 4.87 12.05 -13.49
C GLN A 117 4.04 11.03 -14.26
N ALA A 118 3.49 10.01 -13.58
CA ALA A 118 2.64 9.00 -14.19
C ALA A 118 1.36 9.58 -14.80
N THR A 119 0.86 10.70 -14.27
CA THR A 119 -0.32 11.40 -14.85
C THR A 119 0.02 12.27 -16.06
N ARG A 120 1.28 12.69 -16.23
CA ARG A 120 1.73 13.54 -17.34
C ARG A 120 2.26 12.75 -18.53
N MET A 121 2.83 11.57 -18.28
CA MET A 121 3.40 10.73 -19.33
C MET A 121 2.38 9.71 -19.84
N THR A 122 1.86 9.93 -21.03
CA THR A 122 1.05 8.95 -21.78
C THR A 122 1.97 8.16 -22.71
N GLY A 123 2.11 6.84 -22.49
CA GLY A 123 2.94 5.96 -23.33
C GLY A 123 3.70 4.87 -22.55
N ALA A 124 4.64 4.19 -23.22
CA ALA A 124 5.50 3.13 -22.69
C ALA A 124 6.57 3.63 -21.70
N SER A 125 6.17 4.49 -20.76
CA SER A 125 7.06 4.95 -19.69
C SER A 125 7.05 3.94 -18.54
N ASN A 126 8.20 3.76 -17.88
CA ASN A 126 8.31 2.86 -16.73
C ASN A 126 7.78 3.49 -15.42
N TRP A 127 7.28 4.74 -15.48
CA TRP A 127 6.76 5.48 -14.32
C TRP A 127 5.62 4.79 -13.58
N PRO A 128 4.62 4.16 -14.24
CA PRO A 128 3.56 3.45 -13.54
C PRO A 128 4.10 2.28 -12.72
N GLY A 129 4.99 1.47 -13.32
CA GLY A 129 5.61 0.34 -12.62
C GLY A 129 6.50 0.78 -11.45
N HIS A 130 7.26 1.88 -11.63
CA HIS A 130 8.08 2.45 -10.56
C HIS A 130 7.23 3.01 -9.41
N ARG A 131 6.15 3.73 -9.72
CA ARG A 131 5.18 4.21 -8.73
C ARG A 131 4.58 3.06 -7.94
N ASP A 132 4.18 1.99 -8.63
CA ASP A 132 3.55 0.84 -7.99
C ASP A 132 4.55 0.11 -7.08
N ALA A 133 5.84 0.05 -7.44
CA ALA A 133 6.91 -0.44 -6.57
C ALA A 133 7.05 0.39 -5.30
N LEU A 134 7.05 1.72 -5.40
CA LEU A 134 7.15 2.60 -4.24
C LEU A 134 5.91 2.48 -3.33
N LEU A 135 4.71 2.38 -3.90
CA LEU A 135 3.47 2.18 -3.15
C LEU A 135 3.42 0.82 -2.44
N ASP A 136 3.90 -0.26 -3.08
CA ASP A 136 4.02 -1.57 -2.43
C ASP A 136 4.90 -1.51 -1.19
N GLU A 137 6.03 -0.80 -1.27
CA GLU A 137 6.94 -0.62 -0.14
C GLU A 137 6.36 0.28 0.95
N PHE A 138 5.62 1.33 0.59
CA PHE A 138 4.88 2.12 1.54
C PHE A 138 3.89 1.27 2.33
N HIS A 139 3.06 0.47 1.64
CA HIS A 139 2.11 -0.44 2.30
C HIS A 139 2.80 -1.50 3.14
N ARG A 140 3.96 -2.00 2.69
CA ARG A 140 4.77 -2.92 3.49
C ARG A 140 5.20 -2.28 4.80
N ARG A 141 5.71 -1.04 4.78
CA ARG A 141 6.16 -0.32 5.97
C ARG A 141 5.02 0.12 6.89
N HIS A 142 3.87 0.45 6.31
CA HIS A 142 2.63 0.78 7.02
C HIS A 142 1.87 -0.47 7.50
N SER A 143 2.36 -1.68 7.22
CA SER A 143 1.76 -2.90 7.75
C SER A 143 2.08 -3.08 9.23
N TRP A 144 1.07 -3.50 9.99
CA TRP A 144 1.10 -3.66 11.44
C TRP A 144 2.36 -4.35 12.03
N PRO A 145 2.94 -5.43 11.48
CA PRO A 145 4.18 -5.97 12.05
C PRO A 145 5.42 -5.12 11.74
N THR A 146 5.45 -4.41 10.62
CA THR A 146 6.61 -3.59 10.22
C THR A 146 6.60 -2.24 10.92
N GLU A 147 5.42 -1.65 11.08
CA GLU A 147 5.24 -0.34 11.70
C GLU A 147 5.74 -0.32 13.16
N LEU A 148 5.55 -1.42 13.90
CA LEU A 148 6.04 -1.58 15.28
C LEU A 148 7.57 -1.51 15.41
N SER A 149 8.31 -1.78 14.32
CA SER A 149 9.77 -1.71 14.30
C SER A 149 10.33 -0.34 13.94
N LEU A 150 9.46 0.61 13.53
CA LEU A 150 9.87 1.93 13.09
C LEU A 150 9.93 2.94 14.26
N PRO A 151 10.81 3.95 14.17
CA PRO A 151 10.78 5.09 15.08
C PRO A 151 9.40 5.77 15.08
N GLU A 152 8.94 6.25 16.23
CA GLU A 152 7.64 6.90 16.39
C GLU A 152 7.41 8.05 15.39
N LEU A 153 8.44 8.87 15.15
CA LEU A 153 8.37 9.95 14.17
C LEU A 153 8.10 9.43 12.75
N ASP A 154 8.68 8.30 12.37
CA ASP A 154 8.49 7.72 11.05
C ASP A 154 7.11 7.04 10.93
N ARG A 155 6.57 6.52 12.03
CA ARG A 155 5.19 6.02 12.08
C ARG A 155 4.19 7.15 11.84
N LEU A 156 4.32 8.26 12.57
CA LEU A 156 3.47 9.44 12.40
C LEU A 156 3.55 10.01 10.97
N ARG A 157 4.73 9.95 10.34
CA ARG A 157 4.90 10.35 8.93
C ARG A 157 4.16 9.41 7.98
N LEU A 158 4.23 8.10 8.20
CA LEU A 158 3.49 7.14 7.39
C LEU A 158 1.97 7.32 7.54
N ASP A 159 1.49 7.53 8.76
CA ASP A 159 0.07 7.78 9.03
C ASP A 159 -0.41 9.06 8.35
N ALA A 160 0.31 10.18 8.52
CA ALA A 160 -0.02 11.43 7.84
C ALA A 160 0.03 11.30 6.30
N ALA A 161 1.00 10.53 5.79
CA ALA A 161 1.12 10.29 4.35
C ALA A 161 0.00 9.38 3.81
N ALA A 162 -0.57 8.46 4.62
CA ALA A 162 -1.61 7.56 4.16
C ALA A 162 -2.86 8.33 3.69
N ASP A 163 -3.33 9.27 4.51
CA ASP A 163 -4.47 10.14 4.18
C ASP A 163 -4.17 11.03 2.96
N HIS A 164 -2.93 11.54 2.88
CA HIS A 164 -2.50 12.39 1.78
C HIS A 164 -2.45 11.63 0.44
N LEU A 165 -1.81 10.46 0.42
CA LEU A 165 -1.69 9.62 -0.77
C LEU A 165 -3.06 9.09 -1.24
N GLN A 166 -3.96 8.78 -0.31
CA GLN A 166 -5.33 8.41 -0.65
C GLN A 166 -6.08 9.55 -1.35
N THR A 167 -5.91 10.78 -0.86
CA THR A 167 -6.48 12.00 -1.46
C THR A 167 -5.89 12.26 -2.85
N LEU A 168 -4.58 12.11 -3.02
CA LEU A 168 -3.90 12.26 -4.31
C LEU A 168 -4.38 11.21 -5.32
N ALA A 169 -4.55 9.96 -4.88
CA ALA A 169 -5.03 8.88 -5.74
C ALA A 169 -6.47 9.12 -6.21
N ALA A 170 -7.36 9.55 -5.30
CA ALA A 170 -8.73 9.92 -5.64
C ALA A 170 -8.77 11.10 -6.64
N THR A 171 -7.93 12.10 -6.44
CA THR A 171 -7.82 13.27 -7.34
C THR A 171 -7.30 12.87 -8.72
N ALA A 172 -6.30 11.97 -8.78
CA ALA A 172 -5.77 11.46 -10.03
C ALA A 172 -6.81 10.63 -10.81
N ALA A 173 -7.67 9.87 -10.12
CA ALA A 173 -8.74 9.09 -10.73
C ALA A 173 -9.89 9.95 -11.31
N LEU A 174 -10.14 11.12 -10.73
CA LEU A 174 -11.17 12.07 -11.19
C LEU A 174 -10.73 12.90 -12.41
N ARG A 175 -9.45 12.82 -12.81
CA ARG A 175 -8.95 13.50 -14.00
C ARG A 175 -9.49 12.80 -15.25
N ILE A 176 -10.61 13.31 -15.77
CA ILE A 176 -11.11 12.97 -17.10
C ILE A 176 -9.96 13.20 -18.07
N PRO A 177 -9.54 12.22 -18.88
CA PRO A 177 -8.61 12.48 -19.95
C PRO A 177 -9.29 13.49 -20.87
N VAL A 178 -8.81 14.74 -20.86
CA VAL A 178 -9.09 15.66 -21.96
C VAL A 178 -8.55 14.94 -23.17
N ALA A 179 -9.45 14.46 -24.03
CA ALA A 179 -9.07 13.80 -25.27
C ALA A 179 -8.02 14.68 -25.94
N ALA A 180 -6.82 14.13 -26.14
CA ALA A 180 -5.84 14.79 -26.99
C ALA A 180 -6.58 15.13 -28.29
N PRO A 181 -6.49 16.37 -28.81
CA PRO A 181 -7.11 16.70 -30.09
C PRO A 181 -6.54 15.70 -31.08
N THR A 182 -7.38 14.79 -31.55
CA THR A 182 -7.02 13.84 -32.59
C THR A 182 -6.53 14.67 -33.76
N ALA A 183 -5.30 14.42 -34.21
CA ALA A 183 -4.72 14.99 -35.42
C ALA A 183 -5.41 14.47 -36.71
N ASN A 184 -6.71 14.18 -36.62
CA ASN A 184 -7.59 13.96 -37.75
C ASN A 184 -8.41 15.23 -37.89
N GLY A 185 -8.18 15.95 -38.99
CA GLY A 185 -8.75 17.25 -39.31
C GLY A 185 -10.20 17.39 -38.85
N PHE A 186 -10.39 18.07 -37.73
CA PHE A 186 -11.62 18.77 -37.48
C PHE A 186 -11.55 20.04 -38.33
N ASP A 187 -12.38 20.06 -39.36
CA ASP A 187 -12.78 21.27 -40.05
C ASP A 187 -13.43 22.16 -39.01
N TYR A 188 -12.64 23.03 -38.37
CA TYR A 188 -13.18 24.05 -37.51
C TYR A 188 -14.06 24.93 -38.41
N PRO A 189 -15.34 25.19 -38.09
CA PRO A 189 -16.06 26.24 -38.77
C PRO A 189 -15.19 27.49 -38.62
N LYS A 190 -14.77 28.03 -39.77
CA LYS A 190 -13.98 29.25 -39.86
C LYS A 190 -14.67 30.26 -38.94
N PHE A 191 -14.02 30.62 -37.84
CA PHE A 191 -14.47 31.74 -37.05
C PHE A 191 -14.22 32.97 -37.91
N GLU A 192 -15.25 33.38 -38.65
CA GLU A 192 -15.35 34.72 -39.20
C GLU A 192 -15.51 35.64 -37.98
N GLY A 193 -14.37 36.03 -37.42
CA GLY A 193 -14.32 37.16 -36.50
C GLY A 193 -14.88 38.39 -37.20
N PRO A 194 -15.38 39.38 -36.45
CA PRO A 194 -15.95 40.59 -37.05
C PRO A 194 -14.94 41.18 -38.02
N ASP A 195 -15.36 41.40 -39.26
CA ASP A 195 -14.55 42.07 -40.27
C ASP A 195 -14.06 43.38 -39.66
N ASP A 196 -12.76 43.46 -39.39
CA ASP A 196 -12.11 44.73 -39.10
C ASP A 196 -12.21 45.54 -40.39
N ASP A 197 -13.24 46.37 -40.45
CA ASP A 197 -13.43 47.47 -41.40
C ASP A 197 -12.25 48.43 -41.24
N HIS A 198 -11.08 48.03 -41.73
CA HIS A 198 -9.99 48.93 -42.02
C HIS A 198 -10.39 49.73 -43.26
N THR A 199 -11.29 50.69 -43.04
CA THR A 199 -11.44 51.83 -43.94
C THR A 199 -10.09 52.52 -43.95
N ALA A 200 -9.35 52.29 -45.02
CA ALA A 200 -8.18 53.04 -45.39
C ALA A 200 -8.57 54.51 -45.52
N LEU A 201 -8.28 55.30 -44.49
CA LEU A 201 -8.08 56.74 -44.65
C LEU A 201 -6.64 56.93 -45.10
N SER A 202 -6.44 56.81 -46.41
CA SER A 202 -5.33 57.43 -47.10
C SER A 202 -5.57 58.94 -47.12
N GLU A 203 -4.59 59.66 -46.58
CA GLU A 203 -4.08 60.97 -46.99
C GLU A 203 -4.91 61.77 -48.02
N GLU A 204 -5.47 62.90 -47.57
CA GLU A 204 -5.15 64.25 -48.08
C GLU A 204 -5.55 65.32 -47.04
#